data_AF-A0A100WIA4-F1
#
_entry.id   AF-A0A100WIA4-F1
#
_cell.length_a   1.000
_cell.length_b   1.000
_cell.length_c   1.000
_cell.angle_alpha   90.00
_cell.angle_beta   90.00
_cell.angle_gamma   90.00
#
_symmetry.space_group_name_H-M   'P 1'
#
loop_
_entity.id
_entity.type
_entity.pdbx_description
1 polymer ?
#
loop_
_entity_poly.entity_id
_entity_poly.type
_entity_poly.pdbx_seq_one_letter_code
_entity_poly.pdbx_strand_id
1 'polypeptide(L)'
;MKDIQVAAIQFEPTLFDKAGNIERVAELVTRAAAGGATLITAPEMCTTGYCFFDQNEAERMAEPVPGPTTERFAQIAREHQCYIVFGMPERDEETGLLYNAAAFVGPEGLIGKHRKTHGYIAEPKWAAPGNLGHQVFDTEIGRIAVLICMDIHFVETARLAAVGGAEVICHLSNWLAERTPAPYWISRAYENGCYLIESNRWGLERGVQFSGGSCIVAPDATILDQIDSGDGLATATITVDAARTDWADRRALRARRPELYRQLQINSYLWNPKDFFGLYGHRRLPEGKLATVAVAQFAPASDVDANLATISRLFRSSVTERGAELVVFPELSLTNRAVTLQDPIVEQLMQAASAASAWLVVGFAESDPVDGRQYNSLVLIGPDGIEAVHRKIHLRDGERALFDAGSAWTYADIPLGRVGLLHGDDLLLPESGRILALNACDVIAGSADNRERMMMGHNGSKVGQSYPIPTGPSLTHWHHMRVRAGENNVYLAFANTVDTDGGGGCSGVFGPDTFAFPRNEQVLAGQEGVAAVRIDTRDAASVYPSNVVRRKDLVTMRLPHWYGALSGPDARERDADNGFEHWRVQEPRHAVIS
;
A
#
# COMPACT_ATOMS: atom_id res chain seq x y z
N MET A 1 7.70 -6.67 -25.88
CA MET A 1 6.48 -7.31 -25.33
C MET A 1 6.37 -8.77 -25.76
N LYS A 2 6.11 -9.68 -24.82
CA LYS A 2 6.00 -11.14 -24.94
C LYS A 2 4.84 -11.61 -24.05
N ASP A 3 3.96 -12.43 -24.60
CA ASP A 3 2.90 -13.08 -23.82
C ASP A 3 3.44 -14.33 -23.15
N ILE A 4 3.14 -14.48 -21.86
CA ILE A 4 3.49 -15.65 -21.06
C ILE A 4 2.27 -16.14 -20.29
N GLN A 5 2.17 -17.46 -20.10
CA GLN A 5 1.15 -18.05 -19.25
C GLN A 5 1.70 -18.16 -17.83
N VAL A 6 0.95 -17.67 -16.85
CA VAL A 6 1.34 -17.71 -15.44
C VAL A 6 0.34 -18.49 -14.61
N ALA A 7 0.81 -19.07 -13.51
CA ALA A 7 -0.02 -19.82 -12.58
C ALA A 7 0.27 -19.44 -11.12
N ALA A 8 -0.79 -19.21 -10.37
CA ALA A 8 -0.80 -19.06 -8.92
C ALA A 8 -1.39 -20.32 -8.29
N ILE A 9 -0.61 -21.01 -7.46
CA ILE A 9 -1.06 -22.22 -6.76
C ILE A 9 -1.78 -21.84 -5.47
N GLN A 10 -2.92 -22.48 -5.22
CA GLN A 10 -3.52 -22.55 -3.90
C GLN A 10 -3.28 -23.94 -3.31
N PHE A 11 -2.78 -24.01 -2.08
CA PHE A 11 -2.41 -25.28 -1.46
C PHE A 11 -2.59 -25.26 0.08
N GLU A 12 -3.10 -26.35 0.65
CA GLU A 12 -3.14 -26.60 2.10
C GLU A 12 -1.99 -27.55 2.51
N PRO A 13 -0.85 -27.02 3.00
CA PRO A 13 0.21 -27.85 3.56
C PRO A 13 -0.24 -28.52 4.86
N THR A 14 0.26 -29.73 5.07
CA THR A 14 0.12 -30.46 6.34
C THR A 14 1.33 -30.17 7.21
N LEU A 15 1.11 -29.58 8.38
CA LEU A 15 2.19 -29.20 9.30
C LEU A 15 3.11 -30.40 9.62
N PHE A 16 4.41 -30.21 9.46
CA PHE A 16 5.48 -31.19 9.70
C PHE A 16 5.56 -32.37 8.73
N ASP A 17 4.65 -32.51 7.76
CA ASP A 17 4.77 -33.51 6.70
C ASP A 17 5.57 -32.97 5.51
N LYS A 18 6.86 -32.73 5.72
CA LYS A 18 7.71 -32.08 4.72
C LYS A 18 7.74 -32.84 3.39
N ALA A 19 7.95 -34.15 3.44
CA ALA A 19 8.03 -34.97 2.24
C ALA A 19 6.70 -35.01 1.47
N GLY A 20 5.57 -35.23 2.17
CA GLY A 20 4.25 -35.26 1.54
C GLY A 20 3.80 -33.90 1.00
N ASN A 21 4.19 -32.81 1.65
CA ASN A 21 3.96 -31.46 1.14
C ASN A 21 4.74 -31.18 -0.15
N ILE A 22 6.04 -31.50 -0.18
CA ILE A 22 6.89 -31.27 -1.35
C ILE A 22 6.32 -32.00 -2.57
N GLU A 23 5.95 -33.27 -2.43
CA GLU A 23 5.42 -34.04 -3.57
C GLU A 23 4.05 -33.52 -4.04
N ARG A 24 3.14 -33.15 -3.13
CA ARG A 24 1.84 -32.57 -3.52
C ARG A 24 1.97 -31.21 -4.21
N VAL A 25 2.88 -30.35 -3.74
CA VAL A 25 3.17 -29.08 -4.41
C VAL A 25 3.85 -29.34 -5.76
N ALA A 26 4.79 -30.29 -5.84
CA ALA A 26 5.41 -30.69 -7.10
C ALA A 26 4.37 -31.17 -8.12
N GLU A 27 3.38 -31.96 -7.71
CA GLU A 27 2.27 -32.38 -8.58
C GLU A 27 1.47 -31.19 -9.11
N LEU A 28 1.14 -30.20 -8.27
CA LEU A 28 0.44 -28.98 -8.68
C LEU A 28 1.27 -28.13 -9.64
N VAL A 29 2.57 -27.98 -9.36
CA VAL A 29 3.52 -27.27 -10.24
C VAL A 29 3.62 -27.97 -11.59
N THR A 30 3.84 -29.29 -11.62
CA THR A 30 3.90 -30.09 -12.86
C THR A 30 2.60 -29.99 -13.64
N ARG A 31 1.43 -30.00 -12.97
CA ARG A 31 0.13 -29.77 -13.63
C ARG A 31 0.02 -28.39 -14.25
N ALA A 32 0.45 -27.34 -13.55
CA ALA A 32 0.46 -25.98 -14.10
C ALA A 32 1.38 -25.86 -15.31
N ALA A 33 2.59 -26.43 -15.23
CA ALA A 33 3.56 -26.44 -16.31
C ALA A 33 3.07 -27.22 -17.53
N ALA A 34 2.44 -28.39 -17.33
CA ALA A 34 1.79 -29.15 -18.38
C ALA A 34 0.59 -28.40 -19.01
N GLY A 35 -0.04 -27.51 -18.24
CA GLY A 35 -1.04 -26.54 -18.72
C GLY A 35 -0.46 -25.35 -19.48
N GLY A 36 0.86 -25.30 -19.70
CA GLY A 36 1.55 -24.26 -20.47
C GLY A 36 2.09 -23.11 -19.63
N ALA A 37 1.94 -23.11 -18.31
CA ALA A 37 2.46 -22.04 -17.45
C ALA A 37 4.00 -22.03 -17.48
N THR A 38 4.57 -20.88 -17.80
CA THR A 38 6.02 -20.64 -17.83
C THR A 38 6.53 -19.95 -16.56
N LEU A 39 5.65 -19.28 -15.80
CA LEU A 39 5.93 -18.78 -14.45
C LEU A 39 4.89 -19.33 -13.47
N ILE A 40 5.35 -20.05 -12.46
CA ILE A 40 4.51 -20.74 -11.49
C ILE A 40 4.92 -20.29 -10.09
N THR A 41 3.95 -19.84 -9.30
CA THR A 41 4.17 -19.46 -7.90
C THR A 41 3.42 -20.43 -6.99
N ALA A 42 4.04 -20.82 -5.88
CA ALA A 42 3.46 -21.65 -4.82
C ALA A 42 3.43 -20.93 -3.48
N PRO A 43 2.55 -21.30 -2.53
CA PRO A 43 2.37 -20.53 -1.30
C PRO A 43 3.61 -20.42 -0.40
N GLU A 44 3.54 -19.45 0.51
CA GLU A 44 4.51 -19.29 1.59
C GLU A 44 4.52 -20.55 2.46
N MET A 45 5.72 -21.05 2.81
CA MET A 45 5.88 -22.23 3.67
C MET A 45 5.11 -23.48 3.20
N CYS A 46 4.83 -23.59 1.90
CA CYS A 46 4.06 -24.69 1.31
C CYS A 46 4.75 -26.06 1.50
N THR A 47 6.04 -26.08 1.82
CA THR A 47 6.80 -27.31 2.06
C THR A 47 6.59 -27.90 3.46
N THR A 48 6.11 -27.14 4.44
CA THR A 48 6.20 -27.56 5.86
C THR A 48 5.00 -27.21 6.74
N GLY A 49 4.15 -26.27 6.32
CA GLY A 49 3.20 -25.60 7.20
C GLY A 49 3.81 -24.35 7.86
N TYR A 50 3.00 -23.54 8.54
CA TYR A 50 3.39 -22.18 8.94
C TYR A 50 3.39 -21.96 10.46
N CYS A 51 2.43 -22.56 11.19
CA CYS A 51 2.14 -22.26 12.59
C CYS A 51 3.13 -22.93 13.58
N PHE A 52 4.44 -22.74 13.40
CA PHE A 52 5.46 -23.16 14.37
C PHE A 52 5.31 -22.40 15.70
N PHE A 53 5.54 -23.09 16.81
CA PHE A 53 5.53 -22.49 18.15
C PHE A 53 6.83 -21.76 18.46
N ASP A 54 7.96 -22.35 18.07
CA ASP A 54 9.30 -21.90 18.44
C ASP A 54 10.33 -22.27 17.36
N GLN A 55 11.57 -21.87 17.60
CA GLN A 55 12.70 -22.17 16.74
C GLN A 55 12.97 -23.68 16.61
N ASN A 56 12.74 -24.50 17.63
CA ASN A 56 13.02 -25.94 17.58
C ASN A 56 12.08 -26.68 16.61
N GLU A 57 10.81 -26.26 16.54
CA GLU A 57 9.88 -26.79 15.54
C GLU A 57 10.30 -26.42 14.12
N ALA A 58 10.70 -25.17 13.90
CA ALA A 58 11.15 -24.69 12.59
C ALA A 58 12.48 -25.33 12.16
N GLU A 59 13.46 -25.46 13.06
CA GLU A 59 14.80 -26.01 12.79
C GLU A 59 14.71 -27.44 12.21
N ARG A 60 13.77 -28.26 12.71
CA ARG A 60 13.55 -29.64 12.24
C ARG A 60 13.04 -29.71 10.80
N MET A 61 12.49 -28.61 10.30
CA MET A 61 11.85 -28.51 8.99
C MET A 61 12.71 -27.72 7.99
N ALA A 62 13.57 -26.84 8.50
CA ALA A 62 14.44 -25.99 7.71
C ALA A 62 15.52 -26.75 6.95
N GLU A 63 15.94 -26.22 5.81
CA GLU A 63 17.05 -26.72 5.02
C GLU A 63 17.81 -25.56 4.36
N PRO A 64 19.07 -25.76 3.90
CA PRO A 64 19.77 -24.73 3.17
C PRO A 64 19.12 -24.42 1.81
N VAL A 65 19.38 -23.21 1.32
CA VAL A 65 19.03 -22.78 -0.03
C VAL A 65 20.32 -22.30 -0.72
N PRO A 66 20.86 -23.06 -1.70
CA PRO A 66 20.30 -24.28 -2.31
C PRO A 66 20.31 -25.53 -1.40
N GLY A 67 19.39 -26.46 -1.65
CA GLY A 67 19.23 -27.71 -0.91
C GLY A 67 18.33 -28.74 -1.63
N PRO A 68 17.95 -29.85 -0.97
CA PRO A 68 17.20 -30.93 -1.58
C PRO A 68 15.86 -30.51 -2.19
N THR A 69 15.11 -29.63 -1.52
CA THR A 69 13.82 -29.16 -2.04
C THR A 69 14.01 -28.26 -3.26
N THR A 70 15.00 -27.36 -3.25
CA THR A 70 15.30 -26.54 -4.44
C THR A 70 15.76 -27.38 -5.62
N GLU A 71 16.51 -28.46 -5.39
CA GLU A 71 16.91 -29.37 -6.46
C GLU A 71 15.70 -30.12 -7.04
N ARG A 72 14.76 -30.57 -6.19
CA ARG A 72 13.52 -31.20 -6.64
C ARG A 72 12.72 -30.30 -7.58
N PHE A 73 12.54 -29.02 -7.22
CA PHE A 73 11.83 -28.07 -8.08
C PHE A 73 12.67 -27.62 -9.29
N ALA A 74 13.99 -27.55 -9.19
CA ALA A 74 14.86 -27.28 -10.33
C ALA A 74 14.80 -28.39 -11.39
N GLN A 75 14.66 -29.65 -10.97
CA GLN A 75 14.41 -30.76 -11.90
C GLN A 75 13.10 -30.54 -12.68
N ILE A 76 12.01 -30.17 -12.00
CA ILE A 76 10.72 -29.88 -12.64
C ILE A 76 10.85 -28.68 -13.59
N ALA A 77 11.50 -27.60 -13.16
CA ALA A 77 11.77 -26.42 -13.97
C ALA A 77 12.52 -26.77 -15.27
N ARG A 78 13.52 -27.65 -15.18
CA ARG A 78 14.31 -28.12 -16.33
C ARG A 78 13.49 -29.02 -17.26
N GLU A 79 12.72 -29.96 -16.72
CA GLU A 79 11.88 -30.88 -17.50
C GLU A 79 10.79 -30.13 -18.28
N HIS A 80 10.21 -29.08 -17.70
CA HIS A 80 9.11 -28.32 -18.29
C HIS A 80 9.50 -26.97 -18.90
N GLN A 81 10.77 -26.58 -18.83
CA GLN A 81 11.26 -25.28 -19.30
C GLN A 81 10.47 -24.10 -18.70
N CYS A 82 10.25 -24.14 -17.39
CA CYS A 82 9.48 -23.14 -16.66
C CYS A 82 10.26 -22.55 -15.47
N TYR A 83 9.70 -21.51 -14.87
CA TYR A 83 10.21 -20.79 -13.72
C TYR A 83 9.28 -21.00 -12.54
N ILE A 84 9.81 -21.34 -11.37
CA ILE A 84 9.03 -21.71 -10.18
C ILE A 84 9.50 -20.90 -8.97
N VAL A 85 8.56 -20.26 -8.28
CA VAL A 85 8.78 -19.61 -6.99
C VAL A 85 7.99 -20.34 -5.91
N PHE A 86 8.63 -20.74 -4.80
CA PHE A 86 7.95 -21.47 -3.73
C PHE A 86 8.53 -21.15 -2.34
N GLY A 87 7.70 -21.25 -1.30
CA GLY A 87 8.05 -20.87 0.06
C GLY A 87 8.54 -22.04 0.93
N MET A 88 9.57 -21.79 1.76
CA MET A 88 10.18 -22.78 2.64
C MET A 88 10.91 -22.13 3.84
N PRO A 89 11.07 -22.86 4.97
CA PRO A 89 12.01 -22.45 6.00
C PRO A 89 13.43 -22.68 5.51
N GLU A 90 14.22 -21.62 5.44
CA GLU A 90 15.64 -21.68 5.13
C GLU A 90 16.45 -21.75 6.43
N ARG A 91 17.49 -22.59 6.43
CA ARG A 91 18.58 -22.54 7.40
C ARG A 91 19.84 -22.00 6.72
N ASP A 92 20.33 -20.87 7.19
CA ASP A 92 21.58 -20.27 6.71
C ASP A 92 22.77 -21.08 7.25
N GLU A 93 23.60 -21.62 6.37
CA GLU A 93 24.70 -22.51 6.77
C GLU A 93 25.84 -21.79 7.48
N GLU A 94 26.05 -20.49 7.19
CA GLU A 94 27.14 -19.70 7.77
C GLU A 94 26.82 -19.25 9.19
N THR A 95 25.59 -18.80 9.42
CA THR A 95 25.16 -18.20 10.69
C THR A 95 24.34 -19.14 11.56
N GLY A 96 23.75 -20.20 10.98
CA GLY A 96 22.78 -21.07 11.64
C GLY A 96 21.42 -20.41 11.87
N LEU A 97 21.19 -19.20 11.36
CA LEU A 97 19.91 -18.51 11.49
C LEU A 97 18.85 -19.14 10.58
N LEU A 98 17.60 -19.10 11.04
CA LEU A 98 16.45 -19.50 10.25
C LEU A 98 15.78 -18.29 9.62
N TYR A 99 15.25 -18.48 8.43
CA TYR A 99 14.49 -17.47 7.69
C TYR A 99 13.22 -18.07 7.10
N ASN A 100 12.15 -17.29 7.06
CA ASN A 100 11.05 -17.57 6.13
C ASN A 100 11.49 -17.09 4.74
N ALA A 101 11.71 -18.05 3.83
CA ALA A 101 12.31 -17.78 2.53
C ALA A 101 11.41 -18.24 1.39
N ALA A 102 11.61 -17.61 0.24
CA ALA A 102 11.13 -18.09 -1.05
C ALA A 102 12.34 -18.39 -1.93
N ALA A 103 12.36 -19.56 -2.55
CA ALA A 103 13.34 -19.91 -3.56
C ALA A 103 12.76 -19.64 -4.95
N PHE A 104 13.60 -19.11 -5.83
CA PHE A 104 13.28 -18.89 -7.23
C PHE A 104 14.17 -19.75 -8.12
N VAL A 105 13.58 -20.75 -8.79
CA VAL A 105 14.29 -21.70 -9.66
C VAL A 105 13.81 -21.55 -11.11
N GLY A 106 14.71 -21.76 -12.05
CA GLY A 106 14.42 -21.79 -13.49
C GLY A 106 15.05 -23.01 -14.17
N PRO A 107 15.00 -23.08 -15.51
CA PRO A 107 15.45 -24.26 -16.27
C PRO A 107 16.91 -24.65 -16.05
N GLU A 108 17.75 -23.67 -15.68
CA GLU A 108 19.19 -23.89 -15.44
C GLU A 108 19.52 -24.22 -13.97
N GLY A 109 18.59 -24.02 -13.03
CA GLY A 109 18.79 -24.22 -11.60
C GLY A 109 18.26 -23.07 -10.75
N LEU A 110 18.84 -22.88 -9.57
CA LEU A 110 18.49 -21.78 -8.66
C LEU A 110 18.89 -20.43 -9.26
N ILE A 111 17.92 -19.53 -9.41
CA ILE A 111 18.12 -18.13 -9.84
C ILE A 111 18.44 -17.25 -8.63
N GLY A 112 17.71 -17.46 -7.53
CA GLY A 112 17.92 -16.70 -6.30
C GLY A 112 16.95 -17.07 -5.19
N LYS A 113 16.98 -16.30 -4.11
CA LYS A 113 16.09 -16.44 -2.97
C LYS A 113 15.72 -15.08 -2.39
N HIS A 114 14.53 -14.98 -1.83
CA HIS A 114 14.09 -13.85 -1.02
C HIS A 114 13.88 -14.32 0.42
N ARG A 115 14.36 -13.54 1.39
CA ARG A 115 14.08 -13.76 2.81
C ARG A 115 13.06 -12.71 3.24
N LYS A 116 11.94 -13.15 3.80
CA LYS A 116 10.83 -12.27 4.20
C LYS A 116 11.35 -11.15 5.08
N THR A 117 11.12 -9.91 4.67
CA THR A 117 11.73 -8.75 5.34
C THR A 117 10.93 -8.36 6.58
N HIS A 118 9.60 -8.40 6.50
CA HIS A 118 8.72 -8.11 7.63
C HIS A 118 8.03 -9.39 8.12
N GLY A 119 8.36 -9.87 9.32
CA GLY A 119 7.71 -11.03 9.92
C GLY A 119 6.29 -10.72 10.40
N TYR A 120 5.35 -11.65 10.19
CA TYR A 120 4.04 -11.63 10.84
C TYR A 120 4.09 -12.29 12.22
N ILE A 121 3.06 -12.15 13.03
CA ILE A 121 3.01 -12.42 14.49
C ILE A 121 3.69 -13.74 14.94
N ALA A 122 3.64 -14.81 14.14
CA ALA A 122 4.26 -16.09 14.48
C ALA A 122 5.78 -16.14 14.24
N GLU A 123 6.28 -15.42 13.24
CA GLU A 123 7.64 -15.56 12.72
C GLU A 123 8.74 -15.02 13.61
N PRO A 124 8.59 -13.89 14.33
CA PRO A 124 9.64 -13.39 15.23
C PRO A 124 10.05 -14.38 16.34
N LYS A 125 9.33 -15.49 16.54
CA LYS A 125 9.67 -16.55 17.50
C LYS A 125 10.71 -17.54 16.96
N TRP A 126 10.91 -17.60 15.65
CA TRP A 126 11.73 -18.64 15.01
C TRP A 126 12.56 -18.14 13.82
N ALA A 127 12.14 -17.10 13.12
CA ALA A 127 12.83 -16.55 11.94
C ALA A 127 13.45 -15.18 12.24
N ALA A 128 14.66 -14.97 11.70
CA ALA A 128 15.25 -13.64 11.64
C ALA A 128 14.59 -12.81 10.51
N PRO A 129 14.53 -11.46 10.64
CA PRO A 129 14.15 -10.59 9.53
C PRO A 129 15.09 -10.77 8.33
N GLY A 130 14.52 -10.77 7.13
CA GLY A 130 15.26 -10.93 5.89
C GLY A 130 16.37 -9.89 5.71
N ASN A 131 17.51 -10.35 5.21
CA ASN A 131 18.75 -9.58 5.11
C ASN A 131 19.30 -9.43 3.68
N LEU A 132 18.50 -9.75 2.66
CA LEU A 132 18.93 -9.72 1.27
C LEU A 132 18.45 -8.46 0.50
N GLY A 133 17.58 -7.66 1.12
CA GLY A 133 16.89 -6.55 0.45
C GLY A 133 15.71 -7.02 -0.39
N HIS A 134 15.37 -6.26 -1.43
CA HIS A 134 14.23 -6.53 -2.31
C HIS A 134 14.75 -6.69 -3.74
N GLN A 135 15.00 -7.94 -4.14
CA GLN A 135 15.67 -8.23 -5.41
C GLN A 135 14.68 -8.19 -6.58
N VAL A 136 15.19 -7.82 -7.74
CA VAL A 136 14.51 -8.00 -9.04
C VAL A 136 15.42 -8.89 -9.87
N PHE A 137 14.89 -10.02 -10.34
CA PHE A 137 15.60 -11.03 -11.10
C PHE A 137 15.31 -10.84 -12.59
N ASP A 138 16.37 -10.68 -13.38
CA ASP A 138 16.29 -10.64 -14.84
C ASP A 138 16.16 -12.08 -15.39
N THR A 139 15.12 -12.33 -16.17
CA THR A 139 14.84 -13.64 -16.78
C THR A 139 14.37 -13.48 -18.23
N GLU A 140 14.33 -14.59 -18.98
CA GLU A 140 13.79 -14.60 -20.35
C GLU A 140 12.28 -14.34 -20.45
N ILE A 141 11.60 -14.32 -19.30
CA ILE A 141 10.16 -14.10 -19.16
C ILE A 141 9.84 -12.81 -18.40
N GLY A 142 10.79 -11.86 -18.37
CA GLY A 142 10.62 -10.54 -17.78
C GLY A 142 11.36 -10.37 -16.46
N ARG A 143 11.20 -9.18 -15.87
CA ARG A 143 11.84 -8.81 -14.59
C ARG A 143 10.90 -9.17 -13.43
N ILE A 144 11.33 -10.11 -12.59
CA ILE A 144 10.47 -10.71 -11.56
C ILE A 144 10.99 -10.34 -10.18
N ALA A 145 10.11 -9.85 -9.32
CA ALA A 145 10.37 -9.69 -7.90
C ALA A 145 9.61 -10.74 -7.09
N VAL A 146 10.14 -11.05 -5.90
CA VAL A 146 9.51 -11.97 -4.96
C VAL A 146 9.25 -11.25 -3.66
N LEU A 147 8.01 -11.34 -3.14
CA LEU A 147 7.62 -10.80 -1.85
C LEU A 147 6.83 -11.86 -1.07
N ILE A 148 6.92 -11.84 0.26
CA ILE A 148 6.25 -12.85 1.09
C ILE A 148 5.29 -12.19 2.06
N CYS A 149 4.01 -12.53 1.94
CA CYS A 149 2.90 -12.27 2.85
C CYS A 149 2.92 -10.85 3.45
N MET A 150 3.42 -10.70 4.67
CA MET A 150 3.40 -9.44 5.40
C MET A 150 4.23 -8.33 4.73
N ASP A 151 5.19 -8.66 3.85
CA ASP A 151 5.92 -7.67 3.06
C ASP A 151 4.95 -6.72 2.33
N ILE A 152 3.80 -7.21 1.84
CA ILE A 152 2.82 -6.44 1.06
C ILE A 152 2.10 -5.35 1.85
N HIS A 153 2.06 -5.45 3.19
CA HIS A 153 1.45 -4.41 4.04
C HIS A 153 2.29 -3.12 4.07
N PHE A 154 3.59 -3.24 3.80
CA PHE A 154 4.53 -2.12 3.77
C PHE A 154 4.66 -1.62 2.34
N VAL A 155 4.26 -0.37 2.10
CA VAL A 155 4.26 0.23 0.75
C VAL A 155 5.65 0.18 0.11
N GLU A 156 6.69 0.28 0.94
CA GLU A 156 8.06 0.37 0.49
C GLU A 156 8.55 -0.90 -0.19
N THR A 157 8.07 -2.08 0.19
CA THR A 157 8.61 -3.36 -0.32
C THR A 157 8.27 -3.55 -1.80
N ALA A 158 6.98 -3.39 -2.15
CA ALA A 158 6.50 -3.44 -3.52
C ALA A 158 6.98 -2.24 -4.33
N ARG A 159 7.07 -1.06 -3.71
CA ARG A 159 7.62 0.13 -4.37
C ARG A 159 9.10 -0.04 -4.72
N LEU A 160 9.90 -0.66 -3.85
CA LEU A 160 11.30 -0.99 -4.13
C LEU A 160 11.42 -1.96 -5.30
N ALA A 161 10.59 -2.99 -5.36
CA ALA A 161 10.54 -3.89 -6.51
C ALA A 161 10.20 -3.15 -7.82
N ALA A 162 9.19 -2.27 -7.78
CA ALA A 162 8.76 -1.49 -8.93
C ALA A 162 9.83 -0.49 -9.41
N VAL A 163 10.48 0.21 -8.48
CA VAL A 163 11.63 1.09 -8.75
C VAL A 163 12.87 0.30 -9.18
N GLY A 164 12.97 -0.97 -8.82
CA GLY A 164 13.96 -1.90 -9.37
C GLY A 164 13.64 -2.36 -10.80
N GLY A 165 12.48 -1.97 -11.34
CA GLY A 165 12.02 -2.31 -12.69
C GLY A 165 11.22 -3.61 -12.79
N ALA A 166 10.76 -4.19 -11.67
CA ALA A 166 9.93 -5.40 -11.70
C ALA A 166 8.67 -5.20 -12.57
N GLU A 167 8.34 -6.19 -13.40
CA GLU A 167 7.12 -6.25 -14.19
C GLU A 167 6.08 -7.15 -13.54
N VAL A 168 6.57 -8.18 -12.85
CA VAL A 168 5.78 -9.17 -12.13
C VAL A 168 6.29 -9.26 -10.70
N ILE A 169 5.36 -9.23 -9.75
CA ILE A 169 5.62 -9.54 -8.35
C ILE A 169 5.00 -10.91 -8.08
N CYS A 170 5.82 -11.92 -7.83
CA CYS A 170 5.38 -13.19 -7.29
C CYS A 170 5.21 -13.02 -5.78
N HIS A 171 3.98 -13.11 -5.31
CA HIS A 171 3.66 -12.95 -3.90
C HIS A 171 3.18 -14.28 -3.31
N LEU A 172 3.82 -14.68 -2.22
CA LEU A 172 3.59 -15.95 -1.55
C LEU A 172 2.98 -15.68 -0.18
N SER A 173 1.88 -16.32 0.18
CA SER A 173 1.23 -16.02 1.45
C SER A 173 0.60 -17.19 2.20
N ASN A 174 0.57 -17.02 3.52
CA ASN A 174 -0.36 -17.64 4.47
C ASN A 174 -1.30 -16.55 4.98
N TRP A 175 -2.14 -16.01 4.09
CA TRP A 175 -3.03 -14.90 4.40
C TRP A 175 -4.21 -15.31 5.26
N LEU A 176 -4.63 -14.44 6.17
CA LEU A 176 -5.69 -14.71 7.14
C LEU A 176 -6.40 -13.43 7.55
N ALA A 177 -7.50 -13.58 8.30
CA ALA A 177 -8.29 -12.51 8.89
C ALA A 177 -8.97 -11.52 7.92
N GLU A 178 -9.06 -11.87 6.64
CA GLU A 178 -9.94 -11.17 5.70
C GLU A 178 -10.30 -12.04 4.51
N ARG A 179 -11.36 -11.67 3.81
CA ARG A 179 -11.71 -12.25 2.52
C ARG A 179 -10.73 -11.81 1.44
N THR A 180 -10.44 -12.71 0.50
CA THR A 180 -9.48 -12.53 -0.59
C THR A 180 -10.17 -12.57 -1.98
N PRO A 181 -9.64 -11.89 -3.02
CA PRO A 181 -8.31 -11.29 -3.12
C PRO A 181 -8.17 -10.09 -2.20
N ALA A 182 -7.09 -10.03 -1.42
CA ALA A 182 -6.94 -9.00 -0.41
C ALA A 182 -6.90 -7.61 -1.07
N PRO A 183 -7.53 -6.57 -0.47
CA PRO A 183 -7.44 -5.20 -0.96
C PRO A 183 -5.99 -4.71 -1.12
N TYR A 184 -5.07 -5.20 -0.29
CA TYR A 184 -3.64 -4.87 -0.38
C TYR A 184 -3.00 -5.40 -1.65
N TRP A 185 -3.30 -6.63 -2.07
CA TRP A 185 -2.75 -7.22 -3.30
C TRP A 185 -3.18 -6.40 -4.52
N ILE A 186 -4.45 -6.01 -4.55
CA ILE A 186 -5.02 -5.18 -5.63
C ILE A 186 -4.35 -3.81 -5.67
N SER A 187 -4.23 -3.13 -4.53
CA SER A 187 -3.56 -1.83 -4.46
C SER A 187 -2.09 -1.90 -4.89
N ARG A 188 -1.38 -2.98 -4.54
CA ARG A 188 0.05 -3.11 -4.82
C ARG A 188 0.33 -3.41 -6.29
N ALA A 189 -0.53 -4.15 -6.98
CA ALA A 189 -0.49 -4.27 -8.43
C ALA A 189 -0.75 -2.91 -9.10
N TYR A 190 -1.84 -2.24 -8.70
CA TYR A 190 -2.28 -0.97 -9.27
C TYR A 190 -1.27 0.18 -9.12
N GLU A 191 -0.84 0.46 -7.90
CA GLU A 191 0.00 1.63 -7.62
C GLU A 191 1.42 1.50 -8.18
N ASN A 192 1.90 0.28 -8.39
CA ASN A 192 3.25 0.00 -8.90
C ASN A 192 3.27 -0.29 -10.40
N GLY A 193 2.10 -0.45 -11.02
CA GLY A 193 1.97 -0.83 -12.42
C GLY A 193 2.61 -2.19 -12.71
N CYS A 194 2.49 -3.14 -11.79
CA CYS A 194 3.04 -4.50 -11.91
C CYS A 194 1.90 -5.52 -11.96
N TYR A 195 2.11 -6.64 -12.67
CA TYR A 195 1.31 -7.82 -12.40
C TYR A 195 1.65 -8.37 -11.01
N LEU A 196 0.66 -8.88 -10.30
CA LEU A 196 0.87 -9.58 -9.03
C LEU A 196 0.29 -10.98 -9.14
N ILE A 197 1.15 -11.99 -8.97
CA ILE A 197 0.78 -13.41 -8.96
C ILE A 197 0.74 -13.84 -7.50
N GLU A 198 -0.46 -13.96 -6.95
CA GLU A 198 -0.69 -14.32 -5.56
C GLU A 198 -0.89 -15.82 -5.40
N SER A 199 0.03 -16.48 -4.71
CA SER A 199 -0.16 -17.87 -4.27
C SER A 199 -0.34 -17.92 -2.77
N ASN A 200 -1.58 -18.17 -2.36
CA ASN A 200 -1.96 -18.22 -0.96
C ASN A 200 -2.28 -19.64 -0.51
N ARG A 201 -2.05 -19.89 0.77
CA ARG A 201 -2.59 -21.04 1.49
C ARG A 201 -4.09 -20.88 1.74
N TRP A 202 -4.78 -22.01 1.83
CA TRP A 202 -6.10 -22.11 2.45
C TRP A 202 -6.11 -23.22 3.52
N GLY A 203 -7.23 -23.35 4.23
CA GLY A 203 -7.42 -24.42 5.22
C GLY A 203 -7.12 -23.99 6.67
N LEU A 204 -7.03 -24.98 7.56
CA LEU A 204 -6.96 -24.76 9.01
C LEU A 204 -5.70 -25.42 9.59
N GLU A 205 -4.85 -24.63 10.26
CA GLU A 205 -3.67 -25.16 10.95
C GLU A 205 -3.63 -24.65 12.39
N ARG A 206 -3.58 -25.58 13.36
CA ARG A 206 -3.49 -25.23 14.79
C ARG A 206 -4.51 -24.16 15.24
N GLY A 207 -5.72 -24.20 14.67
CA GLY A 207 -6.81 -23.26 14.98
C GLY A 207 -6.75 -21.92 14.22
N VAL A 208 -5.74 -21.72 13.37
CA VAL A 208 -5.63 -20.56 12.48
C VAL A 208 -6.27 -20.88 11.14
N GLN A 209 -7.30 -20.12 10.78
CA GLN A 209 -8.00 -20.25 9.50
C GLN A 209 -7.33 -19.33 8.46
N PHE A 210 -6.85 -19.93 7.37
CA PHE A 210 -6.28 -19.21 6.23
C PHE A 210 -7.33 -18.94 5.16
N SER A 211 -7.16 -17.83 4.43
CA SER A 211 -8.20 -17.24 3.60
C SER A 211 -8.33 -17.82 2.20
N GLY A 212 -7.32 -18.54 1.68
CA GLY A 212 -7.29 -18.89 0.26
C GLY A 212 -7.36 -17.65 -0.64
N GLY A 213 -7.95 -17.73 -1.81
CA GLY A 213 -8.05 -16.62 -2.74
C GLY A 213 -6.82 -16.39 -3.61
N SER A 214 -6.01 -17.42 -3.89
CA SER A 214 -4.91 -17.30 -4.86
C SER A 214 -5.44 -16.70 -6.17
N CYS A 215 -4.73 -15.71 -6.72
CA CYS A 215 -5.23 -14.91 -7.83
C CYS A 215 -4.11 -14.28 -8.67
N ILE A 216 -4.47 -13.81 -9.85
CA ILE A 216 -3.58 -13.02 -10.70
C ILE A 216 -4.20 -11.63 -10.90
N VAL A 217 -3.46 -10.59 -10.52
CA VAL A 217 -3.91 -9.19 -10.59
C VAL A 217 -3.10 -8.45 -11.64
N ALA A 218 -3.79 -7.75 -12.54
CA ALA A 218 -3.19 -6.90 -13.55
C ALA A 218 -2.82 -5.50 -13.01
N PRO A 219 -1.92 -4.76 -13.69
CA PRO A 219 -1.52 -3.40 -13.32
C PRO A 219 -2.66 -2.37 -13.21
N ASP A 220 -3.83 -2.64 -13.77
CA ASP A 220 -5.02 -1.78 -13.72
C ASP A 220 -6.01 -2.19 -12.60
N ALA A 221 -5.54 -3.02 -11.65
CA ALA A 221 -6.31 -3.66 -10.59
C ALA A 221 -7.32 -4.73 -11.06
N THR A 222 -7.35 -5.12 -12.33
CA THR A 222 -8.22 -6.21 -12.79
C THR A 222 -7.76 -7.57 -12.25
N ILE A 223 -8.68 -8.34 -11.66
CA ILE A 223 -8.44 -9.74 -11.30
C ILE A 223 -8.63 -10.58 -12.56
N LEU A 224 -7.55 -11.16 -13.08
CA LEU A 224 -7.56 -11.96 -14.31
C LEU A 224 -8.09 -13.37 -14.08
N ASP A 225 -7.71 -13.98 -12.95
CA ASP A 225 -8.23 -15.26 -12.49
C ASP A 225 -8.06 -15.39 -10.96
N GLN A 226 -8.89 -16.22 -10.33
CA GLN A 226 -8.88 -16.46 -8.88
C GLN A 226 -9.47 -17.84 -8.52
N ILE A 227 -8.93 -18.45 -7.46
CA ILE A 227 -9.58 -19.55 -6.75
C ILE A 227 -9.95 -19.13 -5.33
N ASP A 228 -11.19 -19.37 -4.92
CA ASP A 228 -11.67 -19.08 -3.56
C ASP A 228 -11.17 -20.12 -2.52
N SER A 229 -11.46 -21.41 -2.74
CA SER A 229 -11.20 -22.51 -1.79
C SER A 229 -10.72 -23.78 -2.49
N GLY A 230 -10.07 -24.69 -1.77
CA GLY A 230 -9.57 -25.95 -2.33
C GLY A 230 -8.17 -25.83 -2.92
N ASP A 231 -7.45 -26.94 -3.01
CA ASP A 231 -6.18 -26.98 -3.73
C ASP A 231 -6.43 -26.80 -5.24
N GLY A 232 -5.64 -25.95 -5.90
CA GLY A 232 -5.86 -25.65 -7.31
C GLY A 232 -4.91 -24.60 -7.90
N LEU A 233 -5.21 -24.18 -9.13
CA LEU A 233 -4.43 -23.23 -9.94
C LEU A 233 -5.31 -22.09 -10.47
N ALA A 234 -4.96 -20.84 -10.16
CA ALA A 234 -5.44 -19.69 -10.94
C ALA A 234 -4.45 -19.44 -12.07
N THR A 235 -4.90 -19.24 -13.29
CA THR A 235 -4.04 -19.10 -14.48
C THR A 235 -4.47 -17.97 -15.39
N ALA A 236 -3.51 -17.25 -15.96
CA ALA A 236 -3.79 -16.20 -16.93
C ALA A 236 -2.63 -16.04 -17.92
N THR A 237 -2.94 -15.52 -19.10
CA THR A 237 -1.91 -14.98 -20.01
C THR A 237 -1.67 -13.53 -19.63
N ILE A 238 -0.40 -13.16 -19.45
CA ILE A 238 0.02 -11.77 -19.19
C ILE A 238 1.04 -11.34 -20.23
N THR A 239 1.08 -10.03 -20.52
CA THR A 239 2.05 -9.45 -21.43
C THR A 239 3.15 -8.76 -20.62
N VAL A 240 4.37 -9.25 -20.76
CA VAL A 240 5.59 -8.68 -20.16
C VAL A 240 6.50 -8.12 -21.25
N ASP A 241 7.44 -7.27 -20.92
CA ASP A 241 8.45 -6.80 -21.85
C ASP A 241 9.85 -6.93 -21.27
N ALA A 242 10.41 -8.14 -21.39
CA ALA A 242 11.75 -8.46 -20.91
C ALA A 242 12.87 -7.58 -21.51
N ALA A 243 12.63 -6.92 -22.65
CA ALA A 243 13.58 -5.99 -23.27
C ALA A 243 13.38 -4.53 -22.83
N ARG A 244 12.35 -4.24 -22.02
CA ARG A 244 12.00 -2.88 -21.61
C ARG A 244 12.97 -2.36 -20.56
N THR A 245 13.78 -1.39 -20.96
CA THR A 245 14.71 -0.68 -20.08
C THR A 245 14.13 0.61 -19.50
N ASP A 246 13.01 1.11 -20.03
CA ASP A 246 12.38 2.39 -19.66
C ASP A 246 11.21 2.25 -18.65
N TRP A 247 11.30 1.33 -17.71
CA TRP A 247 10.25 1.02 -16.72
C TRP A 247 9.78 2.23 -15.91
N ALA A 248 10.60 3.29 -15.80
CA ALA A 248 10.24 4.55 -15.15
C ALA A 248 9.19 5.37 -15.92
N ASP A 249 8.85 4.99 -17.16
CA ASP A 249 7.76 5.60 -17.95
C ASP A 249 6.37 5.02 -17.63
N ARG A 250 6.28 4.05 -16.70
CA ARG A 250 5.00 3.71 -16.11
C ARG A 250 4.44 4.94 -15.41
N ARG A 251 3.18 5.30 -15.69
CA ARG A 251 2.50 6.48 -15.11
C ARG A 251 2.74 6.62 -13.61
N ALA A 252 2.61 5.52 -12.87
CA ALA A 252 2.74 5.51 -11.41
C ALA A 252 4.17 5.70 -10.88
N LEU A 253 5.20 5.56 -11.73
CA LEU A 253 6.60 5.80 -11.39
C LEU A 253 7.08 7.15 -11.92
N ARG A 254 6.63 7.56 -13.12
CA ARG A 254 6.98 8.83 -13.75
C ARG A 254 6.55 10.04 -12.92
N ALA A 255 5.45 9.94 -12.18
CA ALA A 255 4.94 11.04 -11.37
C ALA A 255 5.79 11.32 -10.13
N ARG A 256 6.66 10.39 -9.70
CA ARG A 256 7.39 10.48 -8.42
C ARG A 256 8.31 11.71 -8.36
N ARG A 257 8.55 12.18 -7.13
CA ARG A 257 9.48 13.27 -6.79
C ARG A 257 10.45 12.80 -5.69
N PRO A 258 11.41 11.92 -6.01
CA PRO A 258 12.26 11.24 -5.01
C PRO A 258 13.02 12.19 -4.08
N GLU A 259 13.35 13.39 -4.54
CA GLU A 259 14.00 14.43 -3.75
C GLU A 259 13.16 14.88 -2.54
N LEU A 260 11.85 14.70 -2.59
CA LEU A 260 10.90 15.01 -1.51
C LEU A 260 10.65 13.83 -0.56
N TYR A 261 11.24 12.65 -0.84
CA TYR A 261 10.97 11.41 -0.12
C TYR A 261 12.08 11.01 0.86
N ARG A 262 13.05 11.89 1.13
CA ARG A 262 14.17 11.61 2.06
C ARG A 262 13.70 11.18 3.46
N GLN A 263 12.52 11.65 3.89
CA GLN A 263 11.94 11.25 5.18
C GLN A 263 11.59 9.75 5.24
N LEU A 264 11.46 9.05 4.12
CA LEU A 264 11.28 7.60 4.13
C LEU A 264 12.48 6.87 4.74
N GLN A 265 13.69 7.46 4.71
CA GLN A 265 14.92 6.88 5.26
C GLN A 265 15.05 7.01 6.78
N ILE A 266 14.20 7.82 7.42
CA ILE A 266 14.23 8.00 8.87
C ILE A 266 13.12 7.19 9.55
N ASN A 267 13.33 6.86 10.82
CA ASN A 267 12.36 6.17 11.65
C ASN A 267 11.92 7.07 12.82
N SER A 268 10.88 7.89 12.62
CA SER A 268 10.34 8.77 13.66
C SER A 268 9.56 8.03 14.76
N TYR A 269 9.30 6.73 14.59
CA TYR A 269 8.52 5.90 15.52
C TYR A 269 9.36 4.82 16.22
N LEU A 270 10.69 4.89 16.13
CA LEU A 270 11.57 3.99 16.87
C LEU A 270 11.46 4.16 18.40
N TRP A 271 11.02 5.33 18.85
CA TRP A 271 10.80 5.68 20.25
C TRP A 271 9.36 6.10 20.49
N ASN A 272 8.99 6.27 21.78
CA ASN A 272 7.67 6.76 22.17
C ASN A 272 7.32 8.05 21.41
N PRO A 273 6.27 8.07 20.57
CA PRO A 273 5.98 9.23 19.72
C PRO A 273 5.56 10.45 20.54
N LYS A 274 4.95 10.28 21.73
CA LYS A 274 4.62 11.41 22.62
C LYS A 274 5.87 12.19 23.03
N ASP A 275 6.93 11.47 23.37
CA ASP A 275 8.20 12.07 23.76
C ASP A 275 8.90 12.65 22.53
N PHE A 276 9.04 11.86 21.46
CA PHE A 276 9.76 12.21 20.24
C PHE A 276 9.24 13.52 19.62
N PHE A 277 7.93 13.63 19.40
CA PHE A 277 7.34 14.82 18.78
C PHE A 277 7.22 16.01 19.74
N GLY A 278 7.43 15.80 21.04
CA GLY A 278 7.48 16.87 22.05
C GLY A 278 8.90 17.30 22.44
N LEU A 279 9.94 16.68 21.87
CA LEU A 279 11.34 16.93 22.22
C LEU A 279 11.69 18.41 22.09
N TYR A 280 12.45 18.92 23.05
CA TYR A 280 12.91 20.32 23.11
C TYR A 280 11.78 21.36 23.15
N GLY A 281 10.57 20.96 23.58
CA GLY A 281 9.39 21.83 23.52
C GLY A 281 8.90 22.07 22.09
N HIS A 282 9.40 21.32 21.12
CA HIS A 282 8.95 21.39 19.75
C HIS A 282 7.53 20.83 19.66
N ARG A 283 6.63 21.62 19.07
CA ARG A 283 5.31 21.25 18.52
C ARG A 283 4.70 19.91 19.00
N ARG A 284 4.36 19.85 20.30
CA ARG A 284 3.70 18.70 20.93
C ARG A 284 2.46 18.28 20.14
N LEU A 285 2.22 16.97 20.07
CA LEU A 285 1.02 16.44 19.43
C LEU A 285 -0.24 16.97 20.13
N PRO A 286 -1.29 17.36 19.39
CA PRO A 286 -2.57 17.70 19.99
C PRO A 286 -3.11 16.54 20.82
N GLU A 287 -3.79 16.83 21.93
CA GLU A 287 -4.43 15.82 22.80
C GLU A 287 -5.42 14.91 22.02
N GLY A 288 -6.01 15.45 20.96
CA GLY A 288 -7.05 14.78 20.17
C GLY A 288 -8.41 14.77 20.87
N LYS A 289 -9.43 14.33 20.15
CA LYS A 289 -10.80 14.22 20.67
C LYS A 289 -11.60 13.19 19.88
N LEU A 290 -12.79 12.86 20.42
CA LEU A 290 -13.85 12.30 19.59
C LEU A 290 -14.42 13.44 18.74
N ALA A 291 -14.45 13.24 17.42
CA ALA A 291 -15.02 14.19 16.49
C ALA A 291 -15.72 13.45 15.34
N THR A 292 -16.65 14.12 14.67
CA THR A 292 -17.19 13.63 13.41
C THR A 292 -16.45 14.32 12.26
N VAL A 293 -15.93 13.53 11.33
CA VAL A 293 -15.32 14.03 10.09
C VAL A 293 -16.22 13.66 8.93
N ALA A 294 -16.44 14.61 8.02
CA ALA A 294 -17.28 14.45 6.85
C ALA A 294 -16.52 14.72 5.55
N VAL A 295 -16.98 14.09 4.48
CA VAL A 295 -16.49 14.28 3.11
C VAL A 295 -17.68 14.53 2.20
N ALA A 296 -17.56 15.52 1.32
CA ALA A 296 -18.54 15.82 0.29
C ALA A 296 -18.14 15.17 -1.04
N GLN A 297 -19.15 14.72 -1.78
CA GLN A 297 -19.03 14.24 -3.16
C GLN A 297 -20.02 15.03 -4.02
N PHE A 298 -19.52 15.79 -4.99
CA PHE A 298 -20.33 16.51 -5.96
C PHE A 298 -19.47 16.88 -7.18
N ALA A 299 -20.10 17.30 -8.27
CA ALA A 299 -19.42 17.83 -9.44
C ALA A 299 -19.25 19.36 -9.33
N PRO A 300 -18.02 19.91 -9.25
CA PRO A 300 -17.81 21.35 -9.34
C PRO A 300 -18.28 21.89 -10.70
N ALA A 301 -19.00 23.01 -10.68
CA ALA A 301 -19.41 23.74 -11.88
C ALA A 301 -18.32 24.75 -12.30
N SER A 302 -18.47 25.33 -13.49
CA SER A 302 -17.64 26.47 -13.93
C SER A 302 -18.01 27.79 -13.26
N ASP A 303 -19.17 27.85 -12.61
CA ASP A 303 -19.69 29.02 -11.91
C ASP A 303 -19.23 29.00 -10.44
N VAL A 304 -18.38 29.96 -10.10
CA VAL A 304 -17.78 30.09 -8.77
C VAL A 304 -18.83 30.40 -7.69
N ASP A 305 -19.85 31.19 -8.00
CA ASP A 305 -20.89 31.54 -7.03
C ASP A 305 -21.78 30.33 -6.75
N ALA A 306 -22.08 29.52 -7.77
CA ALA A 306 -22.82 28.27 -7.63
C ALA A 306 -22.02 27.22 -6.81
N ASN A 307 -20.71 27.14 -7.03
CA ASN A 307 -19.81 26.29 -6.25
C ASN A 307 -19.76 26.72 -4.79
N LEU A 308 -19.59 28.02 -4.52
CA LEU A 308 -19.54 28.58 -3.17
C LEU A 308 -20.87 28.34 -2.42
N ALA A 309 -22.01 28.51 -3.10
CA ALA A 309 -23.32 28.22 -2.54
C ALA A 309 -23.46 26.72 -2.20
N THR A 310 -22.96 25.84 -3.07
CA THR A 310 -22.97 24.39 -2.84
C THR A 310 -22.08 23.98 -1.66
N ILE A 311 -20.84 24.48 -1.61
CA ILE A 311 -19.91 24.26 -0.49
C ILE A 311 -20.54 24.76 0.81
N SER A 312 -21.07 25.98 0.83
CA SER A 312 -21.68 26.58 2.04
C SER A 312 -22.88 25.77 2.54
N ARG A 313 -23.74 25.31 1.63
CA ARG A 313 -24.90 24.46 1.97
C ARG A 313 -24.46 23.10 2.53
N LEU A 314 -23.52 22.43 1.87
CA LEU A 314 -23.03 21.12 2.29
C LEU A 314 -22.23 21.20 3.60
N PHE A 315 -21.41 22.24 3.78
CA PHE A 315 -20.70 22.51 5.02
C PHE A 315 -21.67 22.71 6.18
N ARG A 316 -22.62 23.65 6.03
CA ARG A 316 -23.62 23.94 7.07
C ARG A 316 -24.44 22.71 7.44
N SER A 317 -24.99 22.00 6.47
CA SER A 317 -25.78 20.77 6.74
C SER A 317 -24.93 19.67 7.39
N SER A 318 -23.68 19.50 6.99
CA SER A 318 -22.76 18.55 7.65
C SER A 318 -22.53 18.90 9.11
N VAL A 319 -22.32 20.17 9.43
CA VAL A 319 -22.13 20.64 10.81
C VAL A 319 -23.43 20.50 11.61
N THR A 320 -24.55 21.00 11.10
CA THR A 320 -25.81 21.08 11.87
C THR A 320 -26.55 19.76 11.98
N GLU A 321 -26.54 18.93 10.93
CA GLU A 321 -27.33 17.68 10.88
C GLU A 321 -26.51 16.46 11.29
N ARG A 322 -25.19 16.48 11.06
CA ARG A 322 -24.29 15.33 11.32
C ARG A 322 -23.29 15.60 12.45
N GLY A 323 -23.23 16.82 12.97
CA GLY A 323 -22.26 17.22 13.98
C GLY A 323 -20.82 17.17 13.47
N ALA A 324 -20.60 17.35 12.17
CA ALA A 324 -19.27 17.33 11.59
C ALA A 324 -18.44 18.51 12.10
N GLU A 325 -17.21 18.24 12.51
CA GLU A 325 -16.24 19.26 12.93
C GLU A 325 -15.23 19.56 11.82
N LEU A 326 -14.98 18.62 10.91
CA LEU A 326 -14.15 18.80 9.72
C LEU A 326 -14.92 18.32 8.50
N VAL A 327 -14.97 19.13 7.44
CA VAL A 327 -15.60 18.75 6.15
C VAL A 327 -14.61 18.93 5.01
N VAL A 328 -14.35 17.84 4.26
CA VAL A 328 -13.44 17.85 3.11
C VAL A 328 -14.24 17.90 1.82
N PHE A 329 -13.83 18.76 0.88
CA PHE A 329 -14.46 18.93 -0.42
C PHE A 329 -13.56 18.46 -1.58
N PRO A 330 -14.12 18.11 -2.75
CA PRO A 330 -13.36 17.66 -3.90
C PRO A 330 -12.38 18.70 -4.47
N GLU A 331 -11.50 18.24 -5.37
CA GLU A 331 -10.49 19.07 -6.03
C GLU A 331 -11.12 20.13 -6.93
N LEU A 332 -10.52 21.33 -6.94
CA LEU A 332 -11.02 22.51 -7.65
C LEU A 332 -12.51 22.83 -7.38
N SER A 333 -13.02 22.42 -6.22
CA SER A 333 -14.41 22.62 -5.82
C SER A 333 -14.82 24.09 -5.69
N LEU A 334 -13.88 24.99 -5.43
CA LEU A 334 -14.18 26.42 -5.28
C LEU A 334 -14.20 27.16 -6.61
N THR A 335 -13.09 27.10 -7.35
CA THR A 335 -12.89 27.92 -8.54
C THR A 335 -11.95 27.26 -9.54
N ASN A 336 -12.28 27.43 -10.82
CA ASN A 336 -11.43 27.10 -11.96
C ASN A 336 -10.62 28.31 -12.49
N ARG A 337 -10.84 29.51 -11.92
CA ARG A 337 -9.99 30.69 -12.12
C ARG A 337 -9.04 30.86 -10.93
N ALA A 338 -7.83 31.32 -11.19
CA ALA A 338 -6.85 31.56 -10.14
C ALA A 338 -7.28 32.72 -9.22
N VAL A 339 -7.21 32.52 -7.91
CA VAL A 339 -7.52 33.53 -6.87
C VAL A 339 -6.41 33.57 -5.81
N THR A 340 -6.29 34.68 -5.09
CA THR A 340 -5.35 34.78 -3.96
C THR A 340 -6.00 34.31 -2.67
N LEU A 341 -5.20 34.06 -1.63
CA LEU A 341 -5.71 33.73 -0.30
C LEU A 341 -6.49 34.88 0.37
N GLN A 342 -6.37 36.11 -0.16
CA GLN A 342 -7.10 37.30 0.29
C GLN A 342 -8.32 37.61 -0.59
N ASP A 343 -8.65 36.74 -1.55
CA ASP A 343 -9.83 36.92 -2.39
C ASP A 343 -11.12 36.88 -1.54
N PRO A 344 -12.13 37.75 -1.80
CA PRO A 344 -13.38 37.77 -1.05
C PRO A 344 -14.11 36.43 -0.95
N ILE A 345 -13.90 35.51 -1.90
CA ILE A 345 -14.47 34.17 -1.83
C ILE A 345 -13.86 33.35 -0.69
N VAL A 346 -12.54 33.45 -0.49
CA VAL A 346 -11.84 32.78 0.62
C VAL A 346 -12.28 33.40 1.96
N GLU A 347 -12.49 34.72 1.99
CA GLU A 347 -13.03 35.42 3.17
C GLU A 347 -14.42 34.91 3.57
N GLN A 348 -15.30 34.65 2.60
CA GLN A 348 -16.61 34.07 2.88
C GLN A 348 -16.52 32.66 3.48
N LEU A 349 -15.58 31.83 3.03
CA LEU A 349 -15.33 30.52 3.63
C LEU A 349 -14.81 30.63 5.07
N MET A 350 -13.93 31.60 5.36
CA MET A 350 -13.47 31.89 6.73
C MET A 350 -14.63 32.33 7.63
N GLN A 351 -15.50 33.21 7.15
CA GLN A 351 -16.70 33.63 7.88
C GLN A 351 -17.63 32.46 8.17
N ALA A 352 -17.82 31.55 7.20
CA ALA A 352 -18.60 30.33 7.39
C ALA A 352 -17.99 29.40 8.44
N ALA A 353 -16.67 29.17 8.40
CA ALA A 353 -15.93 28.37 9.38
C ALA A 353 -16.07 28.93 10.79
N SER A 354 -15.88 30.24 10.94
CA SER A 354 -16.01 30.97 12.21
C SER A 354 -17.42 30.87 12.78
N ALA A 355 -18.44 31.13 11.95
CA ALA A 355 -19.85 31.03 12.35
C ALA A 355 -20.27 29.61 12.77
N ALA A 356 -19.70 28.59 12.12
CA ALA A 356 -19.97 27.18 12.43
C ALA A 356 -19.11 26.62 13.56
N SER A 357 -18.03 27.32 13.95
CA SER A 357 -16.98 26.80 14.85
C SER A 357 -16.46 25.42 14.39
N ALA A 358 -16.25 25.28 13.07
CA ALA A 358 -15.84 24.03 12.43
C ALA A 358 -14.84 24.30 11.31
N TRP A 359 -14.15 23.25 10.87
CA TRP A 359 -13.11 23.30 9.84
C TRP A 359 -13.61 22.79 8.50
N LEU A 360 -13.11 23.38 7.42
CA LEU A 360 -13.34 22.90 6.06
C LEU A 360 -12.05 22.87 5.26
N VAL A 361 -11.96 21.90 4.35
CA VAL A 361 -10.83 21.69 3.45
C VAL A 361 -11.31 21.82 2.01
N VAL A 362 -10.83 22.83 1.29
CA VAL A 362 -11.38 23.23 -0.02
C VAL A 362 -10.25 23.42 -1.04
N GLY A 363 -10.44 22.82 -2.23
CA GLY A 363 -9.51 22.93 -3.36
C GLY A 363 -9.83 24.08 -4.30
N PHE A 364 -8.80 24.79 -4.80
CA PHE A 364 -8.95 25.93 -5.70
C PHE A 364 -7.68 26.19 -6.53
N ALA A 365 -7.84 26.86 -7.67
CA ALA A 365 -6.70 27.44 -8.39
C ALA A 365 -6.19 28.68 -7.64
N GLU A 366 -4.95 28.63 -7.15
CA GLU A 366 -4.28 29.71 -6.43
C GLU A 366 -3.42 30.53 -7.39
N SER A 367 -3.45 31.85 -7.25
CA SER A 367 -2.41 32.74 -7.75
C SER A 367 -1.61 33.27 -6.57
N ASP A 368 -0.31 32.97 -6.53
CA ASP A 368 0.58 33.47 -5.50
C ASP A 368 0.97 34.93 -5.84
N PRO A 369 0.58 35.91 -5.00
CA PRO A 369 0.88 37.31 -5.28
C PRO A 369 2.36 37.66 -5.15
N VAL A 370 3.19 36.79 -4.53
CA VAL A 370 4.61 37.05 -4.27
C VAL A 370 5.46 36.77 -5.51
N ASP A 371 5.24 35.63 -6.17
CA ASP A 371 6.04 35.19 -7.32
C ASP A 371 5.23 35.14 -8.63
N GLY A 372 3.91 35.38 -8.57
CA GLY A 372 3.01 35.34 -9.73
C GLY A 372 2.70 33.95 -10.25
N ARG A 373 3.18 32.89 -9.58
CA ARG A 373 2.94 31.51 -9.99
C ARG A 373 1.52 31.08 -9.70
N GLN A 374 1.07 30.07 -10.45
CA GLN A 374 -0.25 29.48 -10.26
C GLN A 374 -0.11 28.09 -9.70
N TYR A 375 -0.94 27.74 -8.73
CA TYR A 375 -0.91 26.43 -8.09
C TYR A 375 -2.31 25.83 -8.03
N ASN A 376 -2.39 24.50 -8.11
CA ASN A 376 -3.60 23.80 -7.71
C ASN A 376 -3.49 23.52 -6.21
N SER A 377 -4.26 24.27 -5.42
CA SER A 377 -4.06 24.36 -3.97
C SER A 377 -5.24 23.85 -3.18
N LEU A 378 -4.94 23.39 -1.97
CA LEU A 378 -5.87 22.88 -0.99
C LEU A 378 -5.68 23.65 0.30
N VAL A 379 -6.73 24.34 0.78
CA VAL A 379 -6.67 25.13 2.02
C VAL A 379 -7.48 24.46 3.11
N LEU A 380 -6.90 24.37 4.31
CA LEU A 380 -7.59 24.08 5.56
C LEU A 380 -7.95 25.39 6.24
N ILE A 381 -9.24 25.63 6.41
CA ILE A 381 -9.80 26.83 7.05
C ILE A 381 -10.47 26.40 8.34
N GLY A 382 -10.14 27.09 9.44
CA GLY A 382 -10.72 26.92 10.77
C GLY A 382 -11.46 28.16 11.26
N PRO A 383 -11.99 28.11 12.50
CA PRO A 383 -12.77 29.20 13.10
C PRO A 383 -12.01 30.52 13.22
N ASP A 384 -10.68 30.45 13.33
CA ASP A 384 -9.78 31.59 13.53
C ASP A 384 -9.06 32.04 12.24
N GLY A 385 -9.33 31.38 11.10
CA GLY A 385 -8.73 31.70 9.80
C GLY A 385 -8.10 30.52 9.09
N ILE A 386 -7.10 30.78 8.24
CA ILE A 386 -6.40 29.75 7.48
C ILE A 386 -5.39 29.03 8.38
N GLU A 387 -5.53 27.72 8.50
CA GLU A 387 -4.66 26.86 9.31
C GLU A 387 -3.45 26.36 8.51
N ALA A 388 -3.68 26.03 7.23
CA ALA A 388 -2.64 25.56 6.33
C ALA A 388 -3.06 25.64 4.85
N VAL A 389 -2.08 25.78 3.96
CA VAL A 389 -2.25 25.74 2.50
C VAL A 389 -1.28 24.71 1.92
N HIS A 390 -1.82 23.75 1.19
CA HIS A 390 -1.05 22.74 0.48
C HIS A 390 -1.12 22.99 -1.03
N ARG A 391 0.02 23.11 -1.68
CA ARG A 391 0.13 23.20 -3.14
C ARG A 391 0.44 21.81 -3.66
N LYS A 392 -0.37 21.31 -4.60
CA LYS A 392 -0.27 19.96 -5.16
C LYS A 392 1.14 19.67 -5.65
N ILE A 393 1.74 18.56 -5.20
CA ILE A 393 3.14 18.23 -5.51
C ILE A 393 3.24 17.47 -6.83
N HIS A 394 2.38 16.47 -7.03
CA HIS A 394 2.39 15.57 -8.17
C HIS A 394 1.32 16.03 -9.18
N LEU A 395 1.73 16.86 -10.13
CA LEU A 395 0.87 17.30 -11.23
C LEU A 395 0.74 16.20 -12.29
N ARG A 396 -0.50 15.90 -12.70
CA ARG A 396 -0.79 14.97 -13.80
C ARG A 396 -0.50 15.61 -15.16
N ASP A 397 -0.47 14.78 -16.20
CA ASP A 397 -0.28 15.27 -17.57
C ASP A 397 -1.38 16.29 -17.93
N GLY A 398 -0.98 17.44 -18.49
CA GLY A 398 -1.86 18.57 -18.80
C GLY A 398 -1.90 19.66 -17.71
N GLU A 399 -1.83 19.32 -16.41
CA GLU A 399 -1.84 20.33 -15.34
C GLU A 399 -0.60 21.22 -15.35
N ARG A 400 0.54 20.69 -15.80
CA ARG A 400 1.82 21.42 -15.86
C ARG A 400 1.81 22.62 -16.81
N ALA A 401 0.82 22.72 -17.68
CA ALA A 401 0.62 23.89 -18.53
C ALA A 401 -0.09 25.05 -17.80
N LEU A 402 -0.76 24.75 -16.68
CA LEU A 402 -1.59 25.68 -15.92
C LEU A 402 -1.02 25.97 -14.53
N PHE A 403 -0.36 24.99 -13.92
CA PHE A 403 0.08 25.06 -12.52
C PHE A 403 1.57 24.70 -12.39
N ASP A 404 2.22 25.41 -11.47
CA ASP A 404 3.49 25.05 -10.88
C ASP A 404 3.27 23.98 -9.80
N ALA A 405 4.27 23.11 -9.63
CA ALA A 405 4.23 22.06 -8.62
C ALA A 405 4.62 22.61 -7.25
N GLY A 406 3.90 22.18 -6.21
CA GLY A 406 4.33 22.34 -4.83
C GLY A 406 5.63 21.60 -4.53
N SER A 407 6.26 21.98 -3.41
CA SER A 407 7.58 21.47 -3.00
C SER A 407 7.64 21.04 -1.53
N ALA A 408 6.52 21.06 -0.82
CA ALA A 408 6.48 20.78 0.61
C ALA A 408 5.20 20.03 1.01
N TRP A 409 5.38 19.10 1.95
CA TRP A 409 4.29 18.41 2.64
C TRP A 409 3.69 19.33 3.69
N THR A 410 2.36 19.39 3.76
CA THR A 410 1.67 20.38 4.61
C THR A 410 0.73 19.70 5.60
N TYR A 411 0.75 20.19 6.84
CA TYR A 411 -0.16 19.77 7.90
C TYR A 411 -0.37 20.88 8.94
N ALA A 412 -1.50 20.85 9.62
CA ALA A 412 -1.84 21.75 10.72
C ALA A 412 -2.22 20.98 11.99
N ASP A 413 -2.04 21.60 13.15
CA ASP A 413 -2.50 21.07 14.42
C ASP A 413 -3.81 21.76 14.78
N ILE A 414 -4.90 21.00 14.87
CA ILE A 414 -6.21 21.49 15.30
C ILE A 414 -6.74 20.61 16.45
N PRO A 415 -7.83 20.97 17.14
CA PRO A 415 -8.30 20.20 18.31
C PRO A 415 -8.55 18.70 18.05
N LEU A 416 -8.91 18.33 16.81
CA LEU A 416 -9.12 16.93 16.43
C LEU A 416 -7.83 16.12 16.27
N GLY A 417 -6.66 16.76 16.21
CA GLY A 417 -5.39 16.10 15.91
C GLY A 417 -4.59 16.85 14.86
N ARG A 418 -3.46 16.27 14.46
CA ARG A 418 -2.67 16.79 13.35
C ARG A 418 -3.29 16.35 12.03
N VAL A 419 -3.67 17.31 11.19
CA VAL A 419 -4.31 17.09 9.90
C VAL A 419 -3.32 17.33 8.77
N GLY A 420 -2.98 16.27 8.03
CA GLY A 420 -2.21 16.35 6.81
C GLY A 420 -3.11 16.58 5.59
N LEU A 421 -2.57 17.29 4.59
CA LEU A 421 -3.29 17.63 3.36
C LEU A 421 -2.66 16.92 2.16
N LEU A 422 -3.47 16.26 1.34
CA LEU A 422 -3.07 15.70 0.04
C LEU A 422 -4.10 16.08 -1.02
N HIS A 423 -3.64 16.43 -2.21
CA HIS A 423 -4.48 16.95 -3.28
C HIS A 423 -4.28 16.22 -4.61
N GLY A 424 -5.37 15.83 -5.26
CA GLY A 424 -5.37 15.08 -6.52
C GLY A 424 -4.45 13.85 -6.49
N ASP A 425 -3.52 13.79 -7.45
CA ASP A 425 -2.60 12.66 -7.62
C ASP A 425 -1.64 12.46 -6.45
N ASP A 426 -1.47 13.44 -5.54
CA ASP A 426 -0.69 13.25 -4.32
C ASP A 426 -1.20 12.05 -3.49
N LEU A 427 -2.50 11.75 -3.55
CA LEU A 427 -3.15 10.61 -2.88
C LEU A 427 -2.82 9.25 -3.51
N LEU A 428 -2.39 9.23 -4.77
CA LEU A 428 -2.09 8.00 -5.51
C LEU A 428 -0.68 7.48 -5.25
N LEU A 429 0.24 8.38 -4.91
CA LEU A 429 1.62 8.00 -4.58
C LEU A 429 1.67 7.50 -3.12
N PRO A 430 2.08 6.23 -2.87
CA PRO A 430 2.17 5.68 -1.52
C PRO A 430 3.10 6.48 -0.61
N GLU A 431 4.16 7.07 -1.17
CA GLU A 431 5.14 7.86 -0.43
C GLU A 431 4.50 9.06 0.28
N SER A 432 3.49 9.70 -0.33
CA SER A 432 2.82 10.89 0.21
C SER A 432 2.14 10.63 1.55
N GLY A 433 1.28 9.60 1.59
CA GLY A 433 0.58 9.20 2.81
C GLY A 433 1.55 8.75 3.91
N ARG A 434 2.60 8.01 3.52
CA ARG A 434 3.65 7.56 4.43
C ARG A 434 4.40 8.72 5.06
N ILE A 435 4.74 9.73 4.27
CA ILE A 435 5.44 10.92 4.76
C ILE A 435 4.57 11.70 5.75
N LEU A 436 3.28 11.90 5.48
CA LEU A 436 2.39 12.56 6.43
C LEU A 436 2.22 11.77 7.72
N ALA A 437 2.14 10.44 7.65
CA ALA A 437 2.12 9.57 8.83
C ALA A 437 3.42 9.67 9.66
N LEU A 438 4.58 9.74 9.00
CA LEU A 438 5.88 9.98 9.64
C LEU A 438 5.97 11.33 10.34
N ASN A 439 5.21 12.33 9.89
CA ASN A 439 5.04 13.64 10.53
C ASN A 439 3.94 13.66 11.61
N ALA A 440 3.46 12.48 12.02
CA ALA A 440 2.43 12.29 13.04
C ALA A 440 1.05 12.85 12.69
N CYS A 441 0.70 12.91 11.40
CA CYS A 441 -0.67 13.23 11.02
C CYS A 441 -1.61 12.12 11.51
N ASP A 442 -2.67 12.49 12.22
CA ASP A 442 -3.72 11.58 12.70
C ASP A 442 -4.80 11.40 11.63
N VAL A 443 -5.10 12.49 10.94
CA VAL A 443 -6.07 12.55 9.84
C VAL A 443 -5.36 13.04 8.59
N ILE A 444 -5.64 12.41 7.46
CA ILE A 444 -5.30 12.96 6.14
C ILE A 444 -6.60 13.41 5.49
N ALA A 445 -6.70 14.70 5.18
CA ALA A 445 -7.75 15.26 4.34
C ALA A 445 -7.29 15.21 2.88
N GLY A 446 -7.92 14.32 2.12
CA GLY A 446 -7.67 14.09 0.71
C GLY A 446 -8.77 14.71 -0.15
N SER A 447 -8.38 15.60 -1.05
CA SER A 447 -9.27 16.22 -2.04
C SER A 447 -8.83 15.79 -3.43
N ALA A 448 -9.74 15.28 -4.26
CA ALA A 448 -9.41 14.79 -5.60
C ALA A 448 -10.53 15.02 -6.62
N ASP A 449 -10.19 14.92 -7.90
CA ASP A 449 -11.14 14.74 -9.02
C ASP A 449 -10.94 13.40 -9.77
N ASN A 450 -10.35 12.42 -9.11
CA ASN A 450 -9.86 11.21 -9.75
C ASN A 450 -11.00 10.37 -10.35
N ARG A 451 -10.86 10.04 -11.64
CA ARG A 451 -11.83 9.29 -12.44
C ARG A 451 -11.47 7.82 -12.61
N GLU A 452 -10.35 7.38 -12.06
CA GLU A 452 -9.90 6.01 -12.15
C GLU A 452 -10.66 5.08 -11.22
N ARG A 453 -10.62 3.79 -11.56
CA ARG A 453 -11.23 2.74 -10.75
C ARG A 453 -10.48 2.63 -9.42
N MET A 454 -11.05 3.18 -8.36
CA MET A 454 -10.52 3.11 -6.99
C MET A 454 -11.30 2.18 -6.08
N MET A 455 -12.34 1.52 -6.60
CA MET A 455 -13.22 0.64 -5.86
C MET A 455 -13.56 -0.62 -6.66
N MET A 456 -13.70 -1.75 -5.98
CA MET A 456 -14.16 -3.01 -6.56
C MET A 456 -15.02 -3.77 -5.54
N GLY A 457 -16.14 -4.32 -6.01
CA GLY A 457 -16.98 -5.24 -5.25
C GLY A 457 -16.48 -6.67 -5.28
N HIS A 458 -17.07 -7.53 -4.46
CA HIS A 458 -16.73 -8.95 -4.38
C HIS A 458 -17.98 -9.77 -3.99
N ASN A 459 -18.14 -10.93 -4.61
CA ASN A 459 -19.36 -11.75 -4.53
C ASN A 459 -19.52 -12.56 -3.24
N GLY A 460 -18.52 -12.52 -2.37
CA GLY A 460 -18.48 -13.35 -1.16
C GLY A 460 -17.43 -14.46 -1.28
N SER A 461 -17.01 -15.00 -0.14
CA SER A 461 -16.12 -16.17 -0.08
C SER A 461 -16.80 -17.30 0.67
N LYS A 462 -16.55 -18.52 0.22
CA LYS A 462 -16.97 -19.77 0.87
C LYS A 462 -16.03 -20.18 1.99
N VAL A 463 -14.82 -19.61 2.05
CA VAL A 463 -13.87 -19.85 3.13
C VAL A 463 -14.41 -19.20 4.41
N GLY A 464 -14.58 -20.01 5.45
CA GLY A 464 -15.00 -19.52 6.76
C GLY A 464 -13.98 -18.54 7.33
N GLN A 465 -14.43 -17.57 8.12
CA GLN A 465 -13.57 -16.62 8.82
C GLN A 465 -14.02 -16.47 10.27
N SER A 466 -13.09 -16.12 11.16
CA SER A 466 -13.43 -15.84 12.54
C SER A 466 -14.31 -14.59 12.63
N TYR A 467 -15.41 -14.66 13.38
CA TYR A 467 -16.21 -13.46 13.67
C TYR A 467 -15.32 -12.39 14.34
N PRO A 468 -15.43 -11.10 13.96
CA PRO A 468 -16.44 -10.46 13.11
C PRO A 468 -16.05 -10.25 11.63
N ILE A 469 -15.07 -10.99 11.11
CA ILE A 469 -14.58 -10.82 9.73
C ILE A 469 -15.68 -11.20 8.73
N PRO A 470 -16.03 -10.31 7.78
CA PRO A 470 -17.11 -10.55 6.84
C PRO A 470 -16.69 -11.50 5.71
N THR A 471 -17.55 -12.49 5.41
CA THR A 471 -17.39 -13.40 4.27
C THR A 471 -18.38 -13.12 3.14
N GLY A 472 -19.56 -12.58 3.44
CA GLY A 472 -20.63 -12.29 2.49
C GLY A 472 -20.33 -11.13 1.53
N PRO A 473 -21.09 -10.98 0.43
CA PRO A 473 -20.83 -10.00 -0.64
C PRO A 473 -20.58 -8.58 -0.14
N SER A 474 -19.73 -7.82 -0.84
CA SER A 474 -19.52 -6.39 -0.54
C SER A 474 -19.33 -5.60 -1.83
N LEU A 475 -19.93 -4.41 -1.91
CA LEU A 475 -19.76 -3.48 -3.04
C LEU A 475 -18.44 -2.71 -2.97
N THR A 476 -17.86 -2.61 -1.78
CA THR A 476 -16.68 -1.80 -1.48
C THR A 476 -15.52 -2.67 -1.00
N HIS A 477 -15.44 -3.93 -1.46
CA HIS A 477 -14.43 -4.91 -1.02
C HIS A 477 -13.01 -4.33 -1.07
N TRP A 478 -12.60 -3.89 -2.26
CA TRP A 478 -11.42 -3.05 -2.42
C TRP A 478 -11.84 -1.59 -2.51
N HIS A 479 -11.15 -0.75 -1.75
CA HIS A 479 -11.16 0.69 -1.90
C HIS A 479 -9.73 1.17 -1.70
N HIS A 480 -9.13 1.81 -2.71
CA HIS A 480 -7.70 2.13 -2.66
C HIS A 480 -7.36 3.04 -1.46
N MET A 481 -8.20 4.03 -1.18
CA MET A 481 -8.00 4.94 -0.04
C MET A 481 -8.19 4.28 1.33
N ARG A 482 -8.90 3.14 1.42
CA ARG A 482 -8.94 2.34 2.65
C ARG A 482 -7.59 1.70 2.93
N VAL A 483 -6.95 1.19 1.88
CA VAL A 483 -5.59 0.63 1.98
C VAL A 483 -4.61 1.73 2.39
N ARG A 484 -4.71 2.93 1.79
CA ARG A 484 -3.92 4.11 2.21
C ARG A 484 -4.11 4.49 3.67
N ALA A 485 -5.34 4.42 4.19
CA ALA A 485 -5.63 4.71 5.59
C ALA A 485 -4.96 3.68 6.52
N GLY A 486 -5.18 2.39 6.24
CA GLY A 486 -4.67 1.28 7.05
C GLY A 486 -3.15 1.19 7.08
N GLU A 487 -2.49 1.22 5.92
CA GLU A 487 -1.02 1.06 5.81
C GLU A 487 -0.23 2.18 6.51
N ASN A 488 -0.86 3.34 6.67
CA ASN A 488 -0.31 4.52 7.32
C ASN A 488 -0.84 4.73 8.74
N ASN A 489 -1.76 3.88 9.20
CA ASN A 489 -2.51 4.02 10.45
C ASN A 489 -3.06 5.44 10.66
N VAL A 490 -3.70 6.00 9.64
CA VAL A 490 -4.35 7.33 9.69
C VAL A 490 -5.85 7.19 9.49
N TYR A 491 -6.64 8.10 10.05
CA TYR A 491 -7.95 8.34 9.46
C TYR A 491 -7.74 9.03 8.12
N LEU A 492 -8.45 8.61 7.08
CA LEU A 492 -8.36 9.23 5.76
C LEU A 492 -9.74 9.69 5.33
N ALA A 493 -9.91 11.00 5.22
CA ALA A 493 -11.13 11.65 4.74
C ALA A 493 -10.93 12.03 3.28
N PHE A 494 -11.44 11.21 2.37
CA PHE A 494 -11.30 11.35 0.92
C PHE A 494 -12.59 11.93 0.31
N ALA A 495 -12.47 13.12 -0.26
CA ALA A 495 -13.51 13.78 -1.04
C ALA A 495 -13.12 13.77 -2.51
N ASN A 496 -14.02 13.26 -3.36
CA ASN A 496 -13.80 13.10 -4.78
C ASN A 496 -14.98 13.64 -5.58
N THR A 497 -14.71 14.11 -6.80
CA THR A 497 -15.77 14.50 -7.73
C THR A 497 -16.52 13.27 -8.25
N VAL A 498 -17.79 13.45 -8.64
CA VAL A 498 -18.62 12.40 -9.26
C VAL A 498 -19.20 12.91 -10.56
N ASP A 499 -19.16 12.12 -11.63
CA ASP A 499 -19.74 12.49 -12.92
C ASP A 499 -21.20 12.04 -13.04
N THR A 500 -21.96 12.70 -13.92
CA THR A 500 -23.35 12.35 -14.24
C THR A 500 -23.50 10.95 -14.83
N ASP A 501 -22.43 10.42 -15.44
CA ASP A 501 -22.39 9.07 -16.03
C ASP A 501 -21.83 8.00 -15.06
N GLY A 502 -21.60 8.35 -13.79
CA GLY A 502 -21.11 7.44 -12.76
C GLY A 502 -19.58 7.23 -12.72
N GLY A 503 -18.82 7.99 -13.52
CA GLY A 503 -17.36 8.06 -13.44
C GLY A 503 -16.86 8.83 -12.21
N GLY A 504 -15.78 8.36 -11.57
CA GLY A 504 -15.27 8.93 -10.31
C GLY A 504 -16.09 8.52 -9.08
N GLY A 505 -16.24 9.43 -8.13
CA GLY A 505 -16.92 9.23 -6.86
C GLY A 505 -16.10 8.39 -5.87
N CYS A 506 -16.79 7.54 -5.10
CA CYS A 506 -16.18 6.73 -4.03
C CYS A 506 -15.56 7.55 -2.90
N SER A 507 -16.08 8.74 -2.63
CA SER A 507 -15.70 9.52 -1.46
C SER A 507 -16.00 8.74 -0.19
N GLY A 508 -15.16 8.86 0.82
CA GLY A 508 -15.38 8.16 2.08
C GLY A 508 -14.45 8.61 3.19
N VAL A 509 -14.82 8.22 4.41
CA VAL A 509 -13.94 8.36 5.58
C VAL A 509 -13.56 6.96 6.02
N PHE A 510 -12.25 6.68 6.04
CA PHE A 510 -11.67 5.37 6.31
C PHE A 510 -10.92 5.36 7.64
N GLY A 511 -11.06 4.27 8.38
CA GLY A 511 -10.38 4.07 9.66
C GLY A 511 -8.90 3.68 9.53
N PRO A 512 -8.11 3.85 10.59
CA PRO A 512 -6.66 3.63 10.60
C PRO A 512 -6.24 2.16 10.78
N ASP A 513 -7.15 1.27 11.18
CA ASP A 513 -6.79 -0.10 11.54
C ASP A 513 -7.11 -1.08 10.42
N THR A 514 -6.05 -1.66 9.86
CA THR A 514 -6.10 -2.68 8.81
C THR A 514 -6.82 -3.95 9.24
N PHE A 515 -6.68 -4.34 10.51
CA PHE A 515 -7.10 -5.64 11.03
C PHE A 515 -8.43 -5.57 11.79
N ALA A 516 -9.00 -4.38 11.99
CA ALA A 516 -10.25 -4.19 12.71
C ALA A 516 -11.49 -4.49 11.87
N PHE A 517 -12.36 -5.34 12.41
CA PHE A 517 -13.71 -5.59 11.90
C PHE A 517 -14.75 -5.49 13.03
N PRO A 518 -15.99 -5.03 12.76
CA PRO A 518 -16.39 -4.34 11.54
C PRO A 518 -15.62 -3.02 11.37
N ARG A 519 -15.39 -2.64 10.11
CA ARG A 519 -14.65 -1.40 9.80
C ARG A 519 -15.49 -0.20 10.20
N ASN A 520 -14.86 0.80 10.80
CA ASN A 520 -15.47 2.10 11.07
C ASN A 520 -15.26 3.03 9.88
N GLU A 521 -16.16 2.96 8.90
CA GLU A 521 -16.05 3.74 7.66
C GLU A 521 -17.44 4.04 7.05
N GLN A 522 -17.49 5.03 6.16
CA GLN A 522 -18.64 5.27 5.30
C GLN A 522 -18.15 5.69 3.91
N VAL A 523 -18.79 5.16 2.86
CA VAL A 523 -18.42 5.37 1.46
C VAL A 523 -19.66 5.78 0.65
N LEU A 524 -19.50 6.76 -0.24
CA LEU A 524 -20.50 7.20 -1.21
C LEU A 524 -20.25 6.52 -2.57
N ALA A 525 -21.09 5.57 -2.94
CA ALA A 525 -21.02 4.92 -4.24
C ALA A 525 -21.75 5.76 -5.30
N GLY A 526 -21.00 6.46 -6.16
CA GLY A 526 -21.48 7.03 -7.43
C GLY A 526 -22.56 8.13 -7.39
N GLN A 527 -23.02 8.57 -6.22
CA GLN A 527 -24.04 9.63 -6.08
C GLN A 527 -23.50 10.84 -5.32
N GLU A 528 -24.03 12.02 -5.61
CA GLU A 528 -23.71 13.21 -4.80
C GLU A 528 -24.19 13.04 -3.35
N GLY A 529 -23.45 13.62 -2.42
CA GLY A 529 -23.84 13.58 -1.01
C GLY A 529 -22.69 13.82 -0.05
N VAL A 530 -22.94 13.42 1.20
CA VAL A 530 -21.97 13.54 2.31
C VAL A 530 -21.89 12.20 3.04
N ALA A 531 -20.66 11.71 3.23
CA ALA A 531 -20.36 10.65 4.18
C ALA A 531 -19.72 11.27 5.42
N ALA A 532 -20.07 10.79 6.60
CA ALA A 532 -19.56 11.25 7.88
C ALA A 532 -19.31 10.08 8.82
N VAL A 533 -18.15 10.07 9.47
CA VAL A 533 -17.74 9.03 10.41
C VAL A 533 -17.26 9.67 11.70
N ARG A 534 -17.64 9.06 12.82
CA ARG A 534 -17.09 9.44 14.13
C ARG A 534 -15.73 8.78 14.30
N ILE A 535 -14.71 9.61 14.52
CA ILE A 535 -13.32 9.20 14.71
C ILE A 535 -12.91 9.42 16.17
N ASP A 536 -11.87 8.71 16.61
CA ASP A 536 -11.25 8.90 17.92
C ASP A 536 -9.75 9.10 17.74
N THR A 537 -9.26 10.29 18.02
CA THR A 537 -7.83 10.61 18.01
C THR A 537 -7.27 10.83 19.42
N ARG A 538 -8.10 10.64 20.44
CA ARG A 538 -7.65 10.71 21.84
C ARG A 538 -6.70 9.58 22.12
N ASP A 539 -5.97 9.75 23.19
CA ASP A 539 -5.16 8.70 23.73
C ASP A 539 -5.42 8.53 25.22
N ALA A 540 -5.21 7.33 25.75
CA ALA A 540 -5.26 7.12 27.18
C ALA A 540 -4.18 7.97 27.88
N ALA A 541 -4.42 8.30 29.15
CA ALA A 541 -3.44 8.91 30.03
C ALA A 541 -2.36 7.90 30.42
N SER A 542 -1.59 7.44 29.44
CA SER A 542 -0.47 6.51 29.56
C SER A 542 0.79 7.08 28.91
N VAL A 543 1.94 6.60 29.37
CA VAL A 543 3.26 7.00 28.84
C VAL A 543 3.36 6.67 27.36
N TYR A 544 2.99 5.45 26.97
CA TYR A 544 2.91 5.02 25.58
C TYR A 544 1.52 5.25 25.01
N PRO A 545 1.39 5.58 23.72
CA PRO A 545 0.10 5.64 23.11
C PRO A 545 -0.61 4.30 23.06
N SER A 546 -1.91 4.37 23.24
CA SER A 546 -2.86 3.25 23.22
C SER A 546 -3.69 3.24 21.94
N ASN A 547 -3.97 4.41 21.37
CA ASN A 547 -4.72 4.54 20.13
C ASN A 547 -3.85 4.23 18.91
N VAL A 548 -4.34 3.38 18.00
CA VAL A 548 -3.65 2.95 16.76
C VAL A 548 -3.19 4.14 15.91
N VAL A 549 -3.97 5.22 15.86
CA VAL A 549 -3.61 6.41 15.07
C VAL A 549 -2.41 7.16 15.64
N ARG A 550 -2.17 7.03 16.95
CA ARG A 550 -1.04 7.63 17.67
C ARG A 550 0.17 6.70 17.71
N ARG A 551 -0.07 5.40 17.84
CA ARG A 551 0.97 4.36 17.85
C ARG A 551 1.62 4.16 16.50
N LYS A 552 0.81 4.20 15.43
CA LYS A 552 1.23 3.93 14.05
C LYS A 552 2.00 2.61 13.91
N ASP A 553 1.37 1.50 14.27
CA ASP A 553 2.03 0.20 14.35
C ASP A 553 2.75 -0.21 13.05
N LEU A 554 2.10 -0.06 11.89
CA LEU A 554 2.73 -0.37 10.59
C LEU A 554 3.82 0.64 10.20
N VAL A 555 3.77 1.88 10.70
CA VAL A 555 4.85 2.86 10.50
C VAL A 555 6.05 2.52 11.41
N THR A 556 5.78 2.05 12.63
CA THR A 556 6.81 1.68 13.61
C THR A 556 7.63 0.48 13.16
N MET A 557 6.99 -0.50 12.52
CA MET A 557 7.61 -1.75 12.07
C MET A 557 8.41 -1.63 10.75
N ARG A 558 8.55 -0.41 10.20
CA ARG A 558 9.32 -0.15 8.98
C ARG A 558 10.80 -0.46 9.19
N LEU A 559 11.49 -0.75 8.09
CA LEU A 559 12.93 -1.03 8.04
C LEU A 559 13.65 -0.06 7.09
N PRO A 560 13.86 1.22 7.47
CA PRO A 560 14.36 2.25 6.56
C PRO A 560 15.75 2.03 5.96
N HIS A 561 16.57 1.17 6.56
CA HIS A 561 17.88 0.83 6.02
C HIS A 561 17.80 0.15 4.63
N TRP A 562 16.64 -0.38 4.24
CA TRP A 562 16.40 -0.92 2.89
C TRP A 562 15.92 0.12 1.88
N TYR A 563 15.53 1.31 2.31
CA TYR A 563 14.68 2.18 1.49
C TYR A 563 15.47 3.14 0.61
N GLY A 564 16.81 3.09 0.61
CA GLY A 564 17.66 4.11 -0.03
C GLY A 564 17.33 4.41 -1.50
N ALA A 565 16.86 3.41 -2.26
CA ALA A 565 16.45 3.58 -3.65
C ALA A 565 15.16 4.42 -3.83
N LEU A 566 14.34 4.58 -2.79
CA LEU A 566 13.09 5.34 -2.86
C LEU A 566 13.30 6.85 -2.89
N SER A 567 14.41 7.36 -2.35
CA SER A 567 14.69 8.79 -2.22
C SER A 567 15.92 9.28 -3.00
N GLY A 568 16.58 8.39 -3.74
CA GLY A 568 17.64 8.76 -4.68
C GLY A 568 17.05 9.17 -6.04
N PRO A 569 17.84 9.81 -6.92
CA PRO A 569 17.45 9.94 -8.31
C PRO A 569 17.11 8.57 -8.89
N ASP A 570 16.12 8.53 -9.81
CA ASP A 570 15.66 7.29 -10.45
C ASP A 570 16.85 6.45 -10.91
N ALA A 571 16.75 5.11 -10.86
CA ALA A 571 17.86 4.22 -11.16
C ALA A 571 18.51 4.45 -12.55
N ARG A 572 17.83 5.18 -13.45
CA ARG A 572 18.37 5.74 -14.70
C ARG A 572 19.70 6.49 -14.52
N GLU A 573 19.90 7.24 -13.44
CA GLU A 573 21.16 7.97 -13.20
C GLU A 573 22.26 7.09 -12.62
N ARG A 574 21.90 5.98 -11.98
CA ARG A 574 22.90 5.05 -11.41
C ARG A 574 23.60 4.22 -12.48
N ASP A 575 22.93 3.93 -13.60
CA ASP A 575 23.53 3.14 -14.70
C ASP A 575 24.40 3.98 -15.67
N ALA A 576 24.27 5.31 -15.67
CA ALA A 576 24.99 6.16 -16.63
C ALA A 576 26.45 6.44 -16.24
N ASP A 577 26.77 6.49 -14.95
CA ASP A 577 28.09 6.92 -14.45
C ASP A 577 28.89 5.83 -13.73
N ASN A 578 28.30 4.64 -13.55
CA ASN A 578 28.90 3.58 -12.75
C ASN A 578 28.97 2.30 -13.56
N GLY A 579 30.15 2.01 -14.10
CA GLY A 579 30.55 0.70 -14.61
C GLY A 579 30.62 -0.36 -13.51
N PHE A 580 29.55 -0.50 -12.73
CA PHE A 580 29.37 -1.53 -11.73
C PHE A 580 28.66 -2.70 -12.38
N GLU A 581 29.41 -3.79 -12.47
CA GLU A 581 28.93 -5.14 -12.70
C GLU A 581 27.65 -5.38 -11.88
N HIS A 582 26.72 -6.09 -12.50
CA HIS A 582 25.58 -6.77 -11.90
C HIS A 582 25.81 -7.10 -10.42
N TRP A 583 24.77 -7.00 -9.59
CA TRP A 583 24.72 -7.60 -8.26
C TRP A 583 24.87 -9.13 -8.37
N ARG A 584 26.08 -9.60 -8.70
CA ARG A 584 26.56 -10.93 -8.33
C ARG A 584 26.70 -10.87 -6.83
N VAL A 585 26.04 -11.80 -6.16
CA VAL A 585 26.31 -12.18 -4.78
C VAL A 585 27.83 -12.26 -4.63
N GLN A 586 28.44 -11.27 -3.98
CA GLN A 586 29.84 -11.37 -3.56
C GLN A 586 29.87 -12.34 -2.38
N GLU A 587 30.61 -13.44 -2.54
CA GLU A 587 30.99 -14.31 -1.43
C GLU A 587 31.65 -13.49 -0.30
N PRO A 588 31.39 -13.81 0.98
CA PRO A 588 31.95 -13.07 2.10
C PRO A 588 33.47 -13.30 2.16
N ARG A 589 34.25 -12.24 1.91
CA ARG A 589 35.69 -12.25 2.21
C ARG A 589 35.88 -12.20 3.72
N HIS A 590 36.27 -13.35 4.29
CA HIS A 590 36.77 -13.46 5.66
C HIS A 590 37.95 -12.50 5.88
N ALA A 591 37.84 -11.62 6.87
CA ALA A 591 38.99 -10.94 7.45
C ALA A 591 39.76 -11.95 8.29
N VAL A 592 40.88 -12.46 7.75
CA VAL A 592 41.92 -13.12 8.55
C VAL A 592 42.68 -12.03 9.28
N ILE A 593 42.54 -11.99 10.61
CA ILE A 593 43.41 -11.21 11.49
C ILE A 593 44.72 -11.98 11.60
N SER A 594 45.81 -11.40 11.10
CA SER A 594 47.20 -11.75 11.46
C SER A 594 47.77 -10.66 12.34
#